data_AF-A0A662CXE1-F1
#
_entry.id   AF-A0A662CXE1-F1
#
_cell.length_a   1.000
_cell.length_b   1.000
_cell.length_c   1.000
_cell.angle_alpha   90.00
_cell.angle_beta   90.00
_cell.angle_gamma   90.00
#
_symmetry.space_group_name_H-M   'P 1'
#
loop_
_entity.id
_entity.type
_entity.pdbx_description
1 polymer ?
#
loop_
_entity_poly.entity_id
_entity_poly.type
_entity_poly.pdbx_seq_one_letter_code
_entity_poly.pdbx_strand_id
1 'polypeptide(L)'
;MKKHVLLLLLSFAMVSSSIAQANDSISLKILKYKHKVEVRVNGELFTAYSFEPSLEKTILFPVHAPDGTIVTRGYPIAPRAKERVDHPHHVGLWFNFGDVNGFDFWNNSYAVGDERKGAYGRIIHRSIEKAETSGKDGLLKVKMDWMAPDNEQAEKLLEESTTFIFRAKDGAWMVDRITQLTATRDSIVFTDNKEGMLAIRVDRAFEHPSDNPVIYTDKSGKSTGVAVLDNKGITGWYQNSEGNEGLDAWGKNARWVLLAGTKDSSDCTL
;
A
#
# COMPACT_ATOMS: atom_id res chain seq x y z
N MET A 1 84.97 3.41 -10.02
CA MET A 1 83.79 2.73 -9.46
C MET A 1 82.53 3.49 -9.87
N LYS A 2 81.85 3.06 -10.93
CA LYS A 2 80.63 3.71 -11.46
C LYS A 2 79.41 3.12 -10.73
N LYS A 3 78.63 3.95 -10.03
CA LYS A 3 77.37 3.55 -9.40
C LYS A 3 76.23 3.89 -10.35
N HIS A 4 75.57 2.86 -10.89
CA HIS A 4 74.33 3.02 -11.65
C HIS A 4 73.16 3.07 -10.67
N VAL A 5 72.44 4.19 -10.65
CA VAL A 5 71.17 4.34 -9.92
C VAL A 5 70.07 3.91 -10.88
N LEU A 6 69.42 2.79 -10.57
CA LEU A 6 68.28 2.26 -11.31
C LEU A 6 67.00 2.93 -10.77
N LEU A 7 66.40 3.82 -11.56
CA LEU A 7 65.15 4.47 -11.23
C LEU A 7 63.99 3.52 -11.60
N LEU A 8 63.34 2.92 -10.60
CA LEU A 8 62.12 2.13 -10.81
C LEU A 8 60.92 3.08 -10.90
N LEU A 9 60.35 3.23 -12.10
CA LEU A 9 59.05 3.87 -12.32
C LEU A 9 57.95 2.90 -11.92
N LEU A 10 57.35 3.08 -10.73
CA LEU A 10 56.08 2.44 -10.37
C LEU A 10 54.94 3.14 -11.13
N SER A 11 54.39 2.47 -12.14
CA SER A 11 53.14 2.85 -12.78
C SER A 11 51.96 2.51 -11.87
N PHE A 12 51.41 3.52 -11.20
CA PHE A 12 50.18 3.39 -10.42
C PHE A 12 48.99 3.41 -11.39
N ALA A 13 48.49 2.23 -11.76
CA ALA A 13 47.27 2.11 -12.55
C ALA A 13 46.07 2.52 -11.68
N MET A 14 45.51 3.70 -11.91
CA MET A 14 44.21 4.07 -11.36
C MET A 14 43.13 3.17 -11.99
N VAL A 15 42.67 2.19 -11.22
CA VAL A 15 41.45 1.45 -11.54
C VAL A 15 40.29 2.38 -11.19
N SER A 16 39.77 3.09 -12.20
CA SER A 16 38.51 3.81 -12.08
C SER A 16 37.39 2.78 -11.93
N SER A 17 37.00 2.49 -10.69
CA SER A 17 35.76 1.77 -10.41
C SER A 17 34.59 2.66 -10.80
N SER A 18 34.13 2.53 -12.04
CA SER A 18 32.82 3.05 -12.43
C SER A 18 31.79 2.33 -11.59
N ILE A 19 31.29 2.97 -10.54
CA ILE A 19 30.05 2.57 -9.88
C ILE A 19 28.99 2.73 -10.97
N ALA A 20 28.63 1.62 -11.62
CA ALA A 20 27.48 1.61 -12.49
C ALA A 20 26.29 2.05 -11.62
N GLN A 21 25.77 3.24 -11.89
CA GLN A 21 24.52 3.66 -11.30
C GLN A 21 23.50 2.60 -11.72
N ALA A 22 23.06 1.78 -10.77
CA ALA A 22 22.02 0.79 -11.04
C ALA A 22 20.83 1.56 -11.61
N ASN A 23 20.58 1.37 -12.90
CA ASN A 23 19.39 1.96 -13.50
C ASN A 23 18.23 1.17 -12.93
N ASP A 24 17.54 1.78 -11.96
CA ASP A 24 16.30 1.21 -11.44
C ASP A 24 15.42 0.78 -12.59
N SER A 25 15.01 -0.47 -12.57
CA SER A 25 14.20 -1.08 -13.64
C SER A 25 12.90 -1.56 -13.03
N ILE A 26 11.78 -1.11 -13.61
CA ILE A 26 10.46 -1.59 -13.20
C ILE A 26 10.03 -2.73 -14.10
N SER A 27 9.50 -3.80 -13.48
CA SER A 27 8.83 -4.89 -14.19
C SER A 27 7.44 -5.15 -13.62
N LEU A 28 6.47 -5.42 -14.51
CA LEU A 28 5.12 -5.82 -14.16
C LEU A 28 4.92 -7.29 -14.55
N LYS A 29 4.53 -8.13 -13.60
CA LYS A 29 4.25 -9.55 -13.83
C LYS A 29 2.79 -9.86 -13.55
N ILE A 30 2.02 -10.10 -14.61
CA ILE A 30 0.62 -10.48 -14.51
C ILE A 30 0.51 -11.96 -14.12
N LEU A 31 -0.14 -12.22 -12.99
CA LEU A 31 -0.39 -13.56 -12.46
C LEU A 31 -1.91 -13.79 -12.36
N LYS A 32 -2.55 -13.98 -13.52
CA LYS A 32 -4.03 -14.06 -13.62
C LYS A 32 -4.67 -15.08 -12.68
N TYR A 33 -4.12 -16.30 -12.60
CA TYR A 33 -4.61 -17.36 -11.72
C TYR A 33 -4.40 -17.10 -10.22
N LYS A 34 -3.60 -16.09 -9.88
CA LYS A 34 -3.38 -15.64 -8.49
C LYS A 34 -4.03 -14.29 -8.22
N HIS A 35 -4.92 -13.85 -9.12
CA HIS A 35 -5.65 -12.59 -9.04
C HIS A 35 -4.76 -11.38 -8.72
N LYS A 36 -3.56 -11.29 -9.31
CA LYS A 36 -2.65 -10.16 -9.04
C LYS A 36 -1.72 -9.78 -10.20
N VAL A 37 -1.21 -8.55 -10.14
CA VAL A 37 -0.08 -8.05 -10.91
C VAL A 37 1.04 -7.66 -9.94
N GLU A 38 2.17 -8.36 -9.99
CA GLU A 38 3.34 -7.99 -9.19
C GLU A 38 4.09 -6.85 -9.86
N VAL A 39 4.48 -5.85 -9.07
CA VAL A 39 5.34 -4.74 -9.47
C VAL A 39 6.67 -4.92 -8.77
N ARG A 40 7.74 -4.97 -9.56
CA ARG A 40 9.09 -5.18 -9.04
C ARG A 40 10.02 -4.08 -9.48
N VAL A 41 10.90 -3.64 -8.60
CA VAL A 41 11.99 -2.71 -8.89
C VAL A 41 13.30 -3.50 -8.74
N ASN A 42 14.13 -3.54 -9.79
CA ASN A 42 15.38 -4.31 -9.81
C ASN A 42 15.21 -5.80 -9.45
N GLY A 43 14.04 -6.37 -9.77
CA GLY A 43 13.69 -7.76 -9.45
C GLY A 43 13.11 -7.95 -8.04
N GLU A 44 13.26 -6.99 -7.14
CA GLU A 44 12.70 -7.02 -5.79
C GLU A 44 11.23 -6.60 -5.80
N LEU A 45 10.42 -7.17 -4.91
CA LEU A 45 8.99 -6.90 -4.85
C LEU A 45 8.75 -5.52 -4.24
N PHE A 46 8.23 -4.58 -5.04
CA PHE A 46 7.73 -3.31 -4.52
C PHE A 46 6.33 -3.53 -3.94
N THR A 47 5.39 -3.93 -4.78
CA THR A 47 4.02 -4.20 -4.37
C THR A 47 3.32 -5.15 -5.34
N ALA A 48 2.07 -5.53 -5.05
CA ALA A 48 1.22 -6.23 -5.99
C ALA A 48 -0.18 -5.65 -5.99
N TYR A 49 -0.68 -5.30 -7.18
CA TYR A 49 -2.10 -5.02 -7.38
C TYR A 49 -2.86 -6.34 -7.29
N SER A 50 -3.60 -6.52 -6.20
CA SER A 50 -4.45 -7.68 -5.95
C SER A 50 -5.90 -7.35 -6.27
N PHE A 51 -6.54 -8.26 -6.98
CA PHE A 51 -7.94 -8.24 -7.35
C PHE A 51 -8.62 -9.55 -6.94
N GLU A 52 -8.15 -10.15 -5.84
CA GLU A 52 -8.76 -11.34 -5.23
C GLU A 52 -10.23 -11.06 -4.87
N PRO A 53 -11.21 -11.77 -5.47
CA PRO A 53 -12.63 -11.49 -5.27
C PRO A 53 -13.08 -11.52 -3.81
N SER A 54 -12.44 -12.35 -2.96
CA SER A 54 -12.79 -12.46 -1.54
C SER A 54 -12.49 -11.20 -0.72
N LEU A 55 -11.74 -10.24 -1.26
CA LEU A 55 -11.41 -8.98 -0.58
C LEU A 55 -12.48 -7.90 -0.73
N GLU A 56 -13.46 -8.11 -1.63
CA GLU A 56 -14.55 -7.17 -1.94
C GLU A 56 -14.09 -5.80 -2.49
N LYS A 57 -12.78 -5.63 -2.69
CA LYS A 57 -12.12 -4.46 -3.27
C LYS A 57 -10.73 -4.84 -3.79
N THR A 58 -10.15 -3.96 -4.59
CA THR A 58 -8.76 -4.11 -5.07
C THR A 58 -7.80 -3.37 -4.15
N ILE A 59 -6.59 -3.92 -3.97
CA ILE A 59 -5.58 -3.39 -3.05
C ILE A 59 -4.18 -3.45 -3.66
N LEU A 60 -3.26 -2.63 -3.17
CA LEU A 60 -1.83 -2.86 -3.32
C LEU A 60 -1.29 -3.50 -2.04
N PHE A 61 -0.80 -4.73 -2.11
CA PHE A 61 -0.32 -5.47 -0.94
C PHE A 61 0.65 -6.61 -1.28
N PRO A 62 1.69 -6.84 -0.46
CA PRO A 62 2.24 -5.89 0.51
C PRO A 62 2.88 -4.68 -0.19
N VAL A 63 3.13 -3.58 0.52
CA VAL A 63 3.99 -2.49 0.05
C VAL A 63 5.33 -2.59 0.76
N HIS A 64 6.42 -2.57 0.00
CA HIS A 64 7.79 -2.53 0.51
C HIS A 64 8.42 -1.16 0.25
N ALA A 65 9.29 -0.75 1.15
CA ALA A 65 10.25 0.32 0.94
C ALA A 65 11.47 -0.20 0.15
N PRO A 66 12.31 0.69 -0.41
CA PRO A 66 13.47 0.32 -1.23
C PRO A 66 14.53 -0.52 -0.53
N ASP A 67 14.58 -0.50 0.80
CA ASP A 67 15.48 -1.32 1.62
C ASP A 67 14.89 -2.71 1.97
N GLY A 68 13.72 -3.03 1.43
CA GLY A 68 12.98 -4.27 1.70
C GLY A 68 12.06 -4.20 2.91
N THR A 69 11.99 -3.08 3.63
CA THR A 69 11.10 -2.92 4.79
C THR A 69 9.64 -3.06 4.37
N ILE A 70 8.90 -4.00 4.97
CA ILE A 70 7.46 -4.15 4.73
C ILE A 70 6.71 -3.05 5.48
N VAL A 71 6.08 -2.16 4.71
CA VAL A 71 5.35 -0.98 5.17
C VAL A 71 3.94 -1.31 5.61
N THR A 72 3.24 -2.22 4.91
CA THR A 72 1.81 -2.52 5.18
C THR A 72 1.61 -3.65 6.18
N ARG A 73 0.60 -3.56 7.04
CA ARG A 73 0.18 -4.63 7.97
C ARG A 73 -0.20 -5.91 7.23
N GLY A 74 0.20 -7.06 7.76
CA GLY A 74 -0.07 -8.39 7.25
C GLY A 74 -1.48 -8.91 7.52
N TYR A 75 -2.00 -8.73 8.73
CA TYR A 75 -3.36 -9.14 9.09
C TYR A 75 -4.41 -8.46 8.17
N PRO A 76 -5.38 -9.21 7.62
CA PRO A 76 -5.65 -10.64 7.83
C PRO A 76 -5.00 -11.58 6.79
N ILE A 77 -4.44 -11.07 5.69
CA ILE A 77 -4.01 -11.87 4.53
C ILE A 77 -2.73 -12.67 4.81
N ALA A 78 -1.75 -12.04 5.45
CA ALA A 78 -0.48 -12.65 5.81
C ALA A 78 -0.07 -12.21 7.23
N PRO A 79 -0.81 -12.64 8.27
CA PRO A 79 -0.62 -12.15 9.64
C PRO A 79 0.81 -12.39 10.12
N ARG A 80 1.39 -11.37 10.76
CA ARG A 80 2.68 -11.45 11.44
C ARG A 80 2.48 -11.28 12.93
N ALA A 81 3.48 -11.64 13.74
CA ALA A 81 3.40 -11.50 15.18
C ALA A 81 3.23 -10.03 15.61
N LYS A 82 2.50 -9.81 16.71
CA LYS A 82 2.27 -8.50 17.34
C LYS A 82 1.49 -7.49 16.48
N GLU A 83 0.82 -7.93 15.43
CA GLU A 83 -0.10 -7.08 14.67
C GLU A 83 -1.44 -6.97 15.39
N ARG A 84 -2.13 -5.84 15.24
CA ARG A 84 -3.52 -5.73 15.71
C ARG A 84 -4.44 -6.60 14.86
N VAL A 85 -5.41 -7.25 15.51
CA VAL A 85 -6.47 -8.05 14.86
C VAL A 85 -7.77 -7.26 14.68
N ASP A 86 -7.70 -5.94 14.77
CA ASP A 86 -8.81 -5.01 14.54
C ASP A 86 -8.99 -4.69 13.04
N HIS A 87 -10.17 -4.17 12.69
CA HIS A 87 -10.47 -3.66 11.35
C HIS A 87 -9.98 -4.60 10.21
N PRO A 88 -10.53 -5.82 10.09
CA PRO A 88 -10.10 -6.79 9.08
C PRO A 88 -10.30 -6.31 7.63
N HIS A 89 -11.09 -5.24 7.43
CA HIS A 89 -11.30 -4.58 6.15
C HIS A 89 -10.14 -3.64 5.75
N HIS A 90 -9.30 -3.18 6.68
CA HIS A 90 -8.12 -2.34 6.41
C HIS A 90 -6.95 -3.19 5.92
N VAL A 91 -6.72 -3.21 4.61
CA VAL A 91 -5.71 -4.08 4.00
C VAL A 91 -4.95 -3.38 2.89
N GLY A 92 -3.62 -3.35 3.02
CA GLY A 92 -2.73 -2.76 2.01
C GLY A 92 -2.94 -1.25 1.82
N LEU A 93 -2.69 -0.77 0.61
CA LEU A 93 -3.16 0.53 0.11
C LEU A 93 -4.39 0.30 -0.76
N TRP A 94 -5.50 0.95 -0.45
CA TRP A 94 -6.78 0.76 -1.16
C TRP A 94 -7.48 2.09 -1.41
N PHE A 95 -8.47 2.04 -2.30
CA PHE A 95 -9.38 3.14 -2.56
C PHE A 95 -10.80 2.63 -2.60
N ASN A 96 -11.68 3.27 -1.84
CA ASN A 96 -13.12 3.01 -1.75
C ASN A 96 -13.78 4.22 -1.07
N PHE A 97 -14.96 4.07 -0.48
CA PHE A 97 -15.58 5.15 0.30
C PHE A 97 -16.52 4.58 1.36
N GLY A 98 -16.89 5.38 2.36
CA GLY A 98 -17.73 4.92 3.47
C GLY A 98 -19.20 4.72 3.11
N ASP A 99 -19.81 5.60 2.30
CA ASP A 99 -21.23 5.52 1.92
C ASP A 99 -21.44 6.03 0.49
N VAL A 100 -21.82 5.11 -0.41
CA VAL A 100 -22.24 5.42 -1.78
C VAL A 100 -23.65 4.90 -1.99
N ASN A 101 -24.61 5.81 -2.15
CA ASN A 101 -26.05 5.51 -2.25
C ASN A 101 -26.61 4.64 -1.12
N GLY A 102 -26.13 4.82 0.11
CA GLY A 102 -26.58 4.08 1.30
C GLY A 102 -25.86 2.76 1.52
N PHE A 103 -24.84 2.43 0.71
CA PHE A 103 -24.07 1.21 0.84
C PHE A 103 -22.65 1.47 1.34
N ASP A 104 -22.21 0.64 2.28
CA ASP A 104 -20.89 0.73 2.87
C ASP A 104 -19.84 -0.04 2.05
N PHE A 105 -18.92 0.67 1.41
CA PHE A 105 -17.80 0.06 0.68
C PHE A 105 -16.52 -0.05 1.53
N TRP A 106 -16.48 0.62 2.68
CA TRP A 106 -15.30 0.73 3.54
C TRP A 106 -15.13 -0.45 4.47
N ASN A 107 -16.21 -0.82 5.18
CA ASN A 107 -16.18 -1.83 6.23
C ASN A 107 -16.40 -3.26 5.72
N ASN A 108 -16.55 -3.47 4.41
CA ASN A 108 -16.75 -4.80 3.82
C ASN A 108 -15.50 -5.67 3.91
N SER A 109 -15.67 -6.90 4.40
CA SER A 109 -14.61 -7.91 4.55
C SER A 109 -15.19 -9.31 4.79
N TYR A 110 -14.30 -10.30 4.95
CA TYR A 110 -14.67 -11.66 5.37
C TYR A 110 -15.35 -11.75 6.74
N ALA A 111 -15.23 -10.71 7.58
CA ALA A 111 -15.82 -10.68 8.92
C ALA A 111 -17.27 -10.17 8.93
N VAL A 112 -17.79 -9.73 7.79
CA VAL A 112 -19.20 -9.36 7.64
C VAL A 112 -20.00 -10.64 7.42
N GLY A 113 -20.87 -10.99 8.37
CA GLY A 113 -21.81 -12.11 8.25
C GLY A 113 -22.84 -11.90 7.16
N ASP A 114 -23.36 -12.99 6.61
CA ASP A 114 -24.31 -13.03 5.49
C ASP A 114 -25.55 -12.16 5.77
N GLU A 115 -26.02 -12.13 7.02
CA GLU A 115 -27.18 -11.36 7.46
C GLU A 115 -27.01 -9.84 7.30
N ARG A 116 -25.77 -9.35 7.19
CA ARG A 116 -25.47 -7.93 7.00
C ARG A 116 -24.94 -7.61 5.61
N LYS A 117 -24.60 -8.60 4.77
CA LYS A 117 -24.00 -8.38 3.44
C LYS A 117 -24.84 -7.45 2.56
N GLY A 118 -26.18 -7.44 2.76
CA GLY A 118 -27.11 -6.53 2.09
C GLY A 118 -26.91 -5.03 2.36
N ALA A 119 -26.00 -4.62 3.24
CA ALA A 119 -25.64 -3.22 3.48
C ALA A 119 -24.31 -2.81 2.83
N TYR A 120 -23.54 -3.75 2.25
CA TYR A 120 -22.17 -3.50 1.83
C TYR A 120 -21.98 -3.58 0.32
N GLY A 121 -21.40 -2.51 -0.24
CA GLY A 121 -20.99 -2.47 -1.63
C GLY A 121 -19.70 -3.25 -1.88
N ARG A 122 -19.39 -3.46 -3.17
CA ARG A 122 -18.20 -4.22 -3.63
C ARG A 122 -17.54 -3.52 -4.80
N ILE A 123 -16.21 -3.49 -4.84
CA ILE A 123 -15.43 -2.98 -5.99
C ILE A 123 -14.81 -4.17 -6.72
N ILE A 124 -15.39 -4.53 -7.85
CA ILE A 124 -15.05 -5.74 -8.60
C ILE A 124 -14.10 -5.39 -9.73
N HIS A 125 -12.94 -6.05 -9.78
CA HIS A 125 -12.05 -5.93 -10.93
C HIS A 125 -12.67 -6.52 -12.19
N ARG A 126 -12.71 -5.72 -13.26
CA ARG A 126 -13.25 -6.11 -14.56
C ARG A 126 -12.14 -6.59 -15.50
N SER A 127 -11.10 -5.77 -15.68
CA SER A 127 -10.06 -6.04 -16.67
C SER A 127 -8.77 -5.26 -16.42
N ILE A 128 -7.66 -5.82 -16.90
CA ILE A 128 -6.40 -5.11 -17.12
C ILE A 128 -6.41 -4.61 -18.56
N GLU A 129 -6.53 -3.30 -18.73
CA GLU A 129 -6.55 -2.63 -20.04
C GLU A 129 -5.14 -2.45 -20.59
N LYS A 130 -4.16 -2.24 -19.70
CA LYS A 130 -2.78 -1.96 -20.08
C LYS A 130 -1.82 -2.34 -18.96
N ALA A 131 -0.69 -2.96 -19.30
CA ALA A 131 0.39 -3.25 -18.36
C ALA A 131 1.73 -3.14 -19.12
N GLU A 132 2.43 -2.03 -18.92
CA GLU A 132 3.65 -1.70 -19.68
C GLU A 132 4.72 -1.12 -18.76
N THR A 133 5.97 -1.19 -19.22
CA THR A 133 7.14 -0.65 -18.51
C THR A 133 8.01 0.13 -19.48
N SER A 134 8.53 1.26 -19.03
CA SER A 134 9.48 2.09 -19.78
C SER A 134 10.58 2.57 -18.82
N GLY A 135 11.73 1.89 -18.84
CA GLY A 135 12.86 2.20 -17.96
C GLY A 135 12.49 2.14 -16.48
N LYS A 136 12.42 3.32 -15.85
CA LYS A 136 12.13 3.55 -14.42
C LYS A 136 10.65 3.65 -14.08
N ASP A 137 9.78 3.55 -15.09
CA ASP A 137 8.34 3.73 -14.94
C ASP A 137 7.59 2.43 -15.31
N GLY A 138 6.58 2.08 -14.51
CA GLY A 138 5.61 1.03 -14.81
C GLY A 138 4.20 1.60 -14.84
N LEU A 139 3.41 1.22 -15.84
CA LEU A 139 2.02 1.66 -15.99
C LEU A 139 1.09 0.46 -15.96
N LEU A 140 0.10 0.49 -15.06
CA LEU A 140 -0.99 -0.46 -15.00
C LEU A 140 -2.33 0.27 -15.11
N LYS A 141 -3.08 0.02 -16.19
CA LYS A 141 -4.43 0.54 -16.38
C LYS A 141 -5.44 -0.58 -16.19
N VAL A 142 -6.45 -0.34 -15.36
CA VAL A 142 -7.47 -1.31 -14.98
C VAL A 142 -8.87 -0.69 -15.00
N LYS A 143 -9.87 -1.54 -15.16
CA LYS A 143 -11.29 -1.22 -15.00
C LYS A 143 -11.86 -1.98 -13.80
N MET A 144 -12.73 -1.31 -13.04
CA MET A 144 -13.47 -1.91 -11.94
C MET A 144 -14.92 -1.43 -11.92
N ASP A 145 -15.78 -2.18 -11.24
CA ASP A 145 -17.20 -1.90 -11.10
C ASP A 145 -17.51 -1.73 -9.62
N TRP A 146 -18.13 -0.61 -9.28
CA TRP A 146 -18.69 -0.43 -7.95
C TRP A 146 -20.11 -0.96 -7.99
N MET A 147 -20.33 -2.06 -7.28
CA MET A 147 -21.58 -2.78 -7.23
C MET A 147 -22.27 -2.51 -5.89
N ALA A 148 -23.58 -2.36 -5.94
CA ALA A 148 -24.44 -2.56 -4.78
C ALA A 148 -24.25 -4.00 -4.22
N PRO A 149 -24.78 -4.31 -3.03
CA PRO A 149 -24.66 -5.62 -2.40
C PRO A 149 -24.98 -6.79 -3.33
N ASP A 150 -24.27 -7.90 -3.15
CA ASP A 150 -24.44 -9.12 -3.95
C ASP A 150 -25.71 -9.88 -3.53
N ASN A 151 -26.85 -9.38 -4.00
CA ASN A 151 -28.16 -9.95 -3.77
C ASN A 151 -29.00 -9.87 -5.06
N GLU A 152 -30.28 -10.24 -4.98
CA GLU A 152 -31.20 -10.21 -6.12
C GLU A 152 -31.39 -8.80 -6.72
N GLN A 153 -30.97 -7.75 -6.01
CA GLN A 153 -31.02 -6.35 -6.43
C GLN A 153 -29.63 -5.79 -6.79
N ALA A 154 -28.63 -6.65 -7.00
CA ALA A 154 -27.27 -6.24 -7.33
C ALA A 154 -27.26 -5.33 -8.58
N GLU A 155 -26.88 -4.08 -8.38
CA GLU A 155 -26.84 -3.04 -9.40
C GLU A 155 -25.42 -2.48 -9.51
N LYS A 156 -25.00 -2.13 -10.71
CA LYS A 156 -23.77 -1.37 -10.94
C LYS A 156 -24.01 0.10 -10.70
N LEU A 157 -23.26 0.71 -9.78
CA LEU A 157 -23.37 2.10 -9.37
C LEU A 157 -22.36 3.00 -10.10
N LEU A 158 -21.11 2.55 -10.20
CA LEU A 158 -20.03 3.29 -10.86
C LEU A 158 -19.20 2.35 -11.73
N GLU A 159 -18.71 2.89 -12.83
CA GLU A 159 -17.55 2.34 -13.53
C GLU A 159 -16.31 3.11 -13.10
N GLU A 160 -15.27 2.39 -12.69
CA GLU A 160 -13.97 2.96 -12.36
C GLU A 160 -12.97 2.65 -13.47
N SER A 161 -12.24 3.68 -13.91
CA SER A 161 -11.05 3.55 -14.74
C SER A 161 -9.85 4.10 -13.97
N THR A 162 -8.90 3.23 -13.64
CA THR A 162 -7.74 3.61 -12.84
C THR A 162 -6.44 3.34 -13.57
N THR A 163 -5.54 4.31 -13.55
CA THR A 163 -4.15 4.17 -13.99
C THR A 163 -3.26 4.28 -12.77
N PHE A 164 -2.47 3.23 -12.52
CA PHE A 164 -1.36 3.24 -11.60
C PHE A 164 -0.08 3.53 -12.36
N ILE A 165 0.72 4.46 -11.83
CA ILE A 165 2.07 4.75 -12.32
C ILE A 165 3.03 4.43 -11.18
N PHE A 166 3.87 3.43 -11.38
CA PHE A 166 4.94 3.02 -10.47
C PHE A 166 6.23 3.67 -10.93
N ARG A 167 6.99 4.26 -10.00
CA ARG A 167 8.26 4.93 -10.31
C ARG A 167 9.33 4.58 -9.28
N ALA A 168 10.56 4.42 -9.73
CA ALA A 168 11.73 4.27 -8.88
C ALA A 168 12.75 5.36 -9.22
N LYS A 169 12.98 6.28 -8.28
CA LYS A 169 13.84 7.44 -8.52
C LYS A 169 14.44 7.94 -7.21
N ASP A 170 15.73 8.26 -7.24
CA ASP A 170 16.47 8.90 -6.15
C ASP A 170 16.31 8.18 -4.79
N GLY A 171 16.28 6.84 -4.82
CA GLY A 171 16.12 6.03 -3.61
C GLY A 171 14.70 5.99 -3.05
N ALA A 172 13.69 6.45 -3.80
CA ALA A 172 12.27 6.37 -3.44
C ALA A 172 11.48 5.53 -4.45
N TRP A 173 10.53 4.73 -3.95
CA TRP A 173 9.55 4.01 -4.75
C TRP A 173 8.19 4.67 -4.58
N MET A 174 7.54 5.01 -5.69
CA MET A 174 6.35 5.83 -5.73
C MET A 174 5.21 5.10 -6.46
N VAL A 175 3.98 5.35 -6.00
CA VAL A 175 2.76 4.96 -6.70
C VAL A 175 1.88 6.19 -6.88
N ASP A 176 1.62 6.58 -8.13
CA ASP A 176 0.52 7.47 -8.43
C ASP A 176 -0.72 6.65 -8.79
N ARG A 177 -1.86 7.01 -8.22
CA ARG A 177 -3.17 6.46 -8.61
C ARG A 177 -4.02 7.57 -9.21
N ILE A 178 -4.38 7.43 -10.48
CA ILE A 178 -5.25 8.36 -11.20
C ILE A 178 -6.54 7.62 -11.51
N THR A 179 -7.63 8.03 -10.86
CA THR A 179 -8.92 7.34 -10.91
C THR A 179 -10.00 8.24 -11.48
N GLN A 180 -10.76 7.70 -12.43
CA GLN A 180 -12.02 8.28 -12.92
C GLN A 180 -13.18 7.39 -12.50
N LEU A 181 -14.18 7.96 -11.83
CA LEU A 181 -15.44 7.32 -11.50
C LEU A 181 -16.54 7.87 -12.42
N THR A 182 -17.24 6.99 -13.11
CA THR A 182 -18.34 7.32 -14.01
C THR A 182 -19.63 6.73 -13.47
N ALA A 183 -20.62 7.59 -13.18
CA ALA A 183 -21.96 7.14 -12.80
C ALA A 183 -22.62 6.36 -13.93
N THR A 184 -23.24 5.23 -13.58
CA THR A 184 -24.01 4.39 -14.52
C THR A 184 -25.48 4.81 -14.62
N ARG A 185 -25.89 5.79 -13.81
CA ARG A 185 -27.23 6.36 -13.71
C ARG A 185 -27.17 7.84 -13.40
N ASP A 186 -28.33 8.50 -13.41
CA ASP A 186 -28.45 9.95 -13.29
C ASP A 186 -27.90 10.53 -11.98
N SER A 187 -27.93 9.77 -10.88
CA SER A 187 -27.44 10.23 -9.58
C SER A 187 -26.72 9.15 -8.78
N ILE A 188 -25.51 9.48 -8.34
CA ILE A 188 -24.72 8.76 -7.34
C ILE A 188 -24.36 9.75 -6.23
N VAL A 189 -24.74 9.43 -5.00
CA VAL A 189 -24.56 10.26 -3.81
C VAL A 189 -23.47 9.64 -2.95
N PHE A 190 -22.43 10.44 -2.67
CA PHE A 190 -21.41 10.14 -1.69
C PHE A 190 -21.78 10.90 -0.41
N THR A 191 -22.25 10.18 0.61
CA THR A 191 -22.66 10.81 1.87
C THR A 191 -21.43 11.09 2.73
N ASP A 192 -21.37 12.31 3.28
CA ASP A 192 -20.27 12.69 4.18
C ASP A 192 -20.21 11.77 5.40
N ASN A 193 -19.01 11.29 5.71
CA ASN A 193 -18.73 10.46 6.88
C ASN A 193 -17.24 10.57 7.25
N LYS A 194 -16.82 9.86 8.29
CA LYS A 194 -15.44 9.92 8.80
C LYS A 194 -14.39 9.28 7.86
N GLU A 195 -14.81 8.53 6.85
CA GLU A 195 -13.92 7.73 6.00
C GLU A 195 -13.48 8.51 4.76
N GLY A 196 -12.20 8.36 4.40
CA GLY A 196 -11.63 8.97 3.21
C GLY A 196 -11.80 8.10 1.95
N MET A 197 -11.24 8.56 0.83
CA MET A 197 -11.24 7.78 -0.42
C MET A 197 -10.02 6.87 -0.60
N LEU A 198 -8.84 7.32 -0.20
CA LEU A 198 -7.58 6.58 -0.31
C LEU A 198 -7.03 6.31 1.10
N ALA A 199 -6.65 5.07 1.38
CA ALA A 199 -6.09 4.72 2.68
C ALA A 199 -5.07 3.60 2.60
N ILE A 200 -4.14 3.63 3.54
CA ILE A 200 -3.11 2.61 3.73
C ILE A 200 -3.16 2.08 5.15
N ARG A 201 -3.08 0.76 5.32
CA ARG A 201 -2.92 0.13 6.62
C ARG A 201 -1.47 -0.28 6.81
N VAL A 202 -0.78 0.49 7.63
CA VAL A 202 0.65 0.29 7.89
C VAL A 202 0.91 -0.78 8.94
N ASP A 203 2.08 -1.38 8.85
CA ASP A 203 2.66 -2.26 9.86
C ASP A 203 2.76 -1.49 11.18
N ARG A 204 2.65 -2.22 12.28
CA ARG A 204 2.51 -1.64 13.60
C ARG A 204 3.68 -0.71 13.97
N ALA A 205 4.89 -1.00 13.50
CA ALA A 205 6.05 -0.14 13.77
C ALA A 205 5.84 1.32 13.32
N PHE A 206 5.00 1.54 12.30
CA PHE A 206 4.64 2.84 11.74
C PHE A 206 3.30 3.37 12.26
N GLU A 207 2.63 2.69 13.19
CA GLU A 207 1.47 3.26 13.87
C GLU A 207 1.91 4.35 14.84
N HIS A 208 1.06 5.35 15.07
CA HIS A 208 1.25 6.24 16.21
C HIS A 208 1.15 5.42 17.52
N PRO A 209 2.02 5.66 18.52
CA PRO A 209 1.91 5.04 19.83
C PRO A 209 0.49 5.14 20.40
N SER A 210 0.01 4.05 20.99
CA SER A 210 -1.35 3.96 21.50
C SER A 210 -1.42 4.31 22.99
N ASP A 211 -2.54 4.85 23.43
CA ASP A 211 -2.84 5.03 24.86
C ASP A 211 -3.73 3.92 25.43
N ASN A 212 -4.27 3.05 24.57
CA ASN A 212 -5.24 2.03 24.95
C ASN A 212 -4.71 0.60 24.69
N PRO A 213 -4.96 -0.36 25.60
CA PRO A 213 -4.67 -1.77 25.35
C PRO A 213 -5.48 -2.30 24.16
N VAL A 214 -4.86 -3.08 23.26
CA VAL A 214 -5.57 -3.79 22.19
C VAL A 214 -5.08 -5.23 22.05
N ILE A 215 -5.86 -6.05 21.33
CA ILE A 215 -5.57 -7.48 21.11
C ILE A 215 -4.63 -7.63 19.90
N TYR A 216 -3.66 -8.54 20.02
CA TYR A 216 -2.65 -8.77 18.99
C TYR A 216 -2.64 -10.20 18.48
N THR A 217 -1.89 -10.42 17.41
CA THR A 217 -1.48 -11.74 16.93
C THR A 217 -0.28 -12.28 17.72
N ASP A 218 -0.28 -13.59 17.97
CA ASP A 218 0.85 -14.34 18.48
C ASP A 218 1.88 -14.67 17.37
N LYS A 219 2.90 -15.47 17.72
CA LYS A 219 3.95 -15.90 16.76
C LYS A 219 3.42 -16.71 15.58
N SER A 220 2.22 -17.29 15.72
CA SER A 220 1.54 -18.08 14.69
C SER A 220 0.51 -17.26 13.91
N GLY A 221 0.41 -15.94 14.17
CA GLY A 221 -0.55 -15.06 13.51
C GLY A 221 -1.98 -15.14 14.09
N LYS A 222 -2.18 -15.84 15.21
CA LYS A 222 -3.50 -16.01 15.84
C LYS A 222 -3.74 -14.96 16.93
N SER A 223 -4.98 -14.51 17.10
CA SER A 223 -5.37 -13.61 18.19
C SER A 223 -4.96 -14.17 19.56
N THR A 224 -4.32 -13.34 20.40
CA THR A 224 -3.97 -13.65 21.79
C THR A 224 -5.19 -13.68 22.71
N GLY A 225 -6.31 -13.07 22.31
CA GLY A 225 -7.53 -12.95 23.12
C GLY A 225 -7.44 -12.03 24.33
N VAL A 226 -6.25 -11.48 24.62
CA VAL A 226 -6.00 -10.58 25.75
C VAL A 226 -5.48 -9.25 25.22
N ALA A 227 -6.12 -8.15 25.64
CA ALA A 227 -5.71 -6.80 25.28
C ALA A 227 -4.52 -6.37 26.16
N VAL A 228 -3.45 -5.88 25.54
CA VAL A 228 -2.28 -5.34 26.25
C VAL A 228 -1.81 -4.03 25.62
N LEU A 229 -1.28 -3.11 26.43
CA LEU A 229 -0.63 -1.90 25.93
C LEU A 229 0.84 -2.22 25.64
N ASP A 230 1.26 -2.12 24.39
CA ASP A 230 2.65 -2.38 23.98
C ASP A 230 3.08 -1.35 22.91
N ASN A 231 3.88 -0.36 23.30
CA ASN A 231 4.45 0.61 22.37
C ASN A 231 5.91 0.30 22.03
N LYS A 232 6.43 -0.90 22.37
CA LYS A 232 7.81 -1.24 22.08
C LYS A 232 8.04 -1.35 20.56
N GLY A 233 8.90 -0.48 20.04
CA GLY A 233 9.21 -0.42 18.60
C GLY A 233 8.11 0.23 17.76
N ILE A 234 7.17 0.95 18.39
CA ILE A 234 6.10 1.69 17.72
C ILE A 234 6.50 3.15 17.68
N THR A 235 6.72 3.69 16.49
CA THR A 235 7.42 4.98 16.30
C THR A 235 6.75 5.88 15.26
N GLY A 236 5.59 5.49 14.74
CA GLY A 236 4.88 6.24 13.72
C GLY A 236 4.59 7.67 14.16
N TRP A 237 4.91 8.63 13.30
CA TRP A 237 4.66 10.04 13.52
C TRP A 237 4.12 10.69 12.26
N TYR A 238 2.98 11.37 12.40
CA TYR A 238 2.33 12.07 11.31
C TYR A 238 2.73 13.55 11.31
N GLN A 239 2.90 14.12 10.13
CA GLN A 239 2.98 15.57 9.91
C GLN A 239 2.19 15.93 8.67
N ASN A 240 1.42 17.01 8.69
CA ASN A 240 0.69 17.48 7.51
C ASN A 240 1.27 18.78 6.94
N SER A 241 0.80 19.17 5.75
CA SER A 241 1.29 20.37 5.04
C SER A 241 1.08 21.70 5.77
N GLU A 242 0.24 21.72 6.81
CA GLU A 242 -0.07 22.90 7.61
C GLU A 242 0.70 22.91 8.94
N GLY A 243 1.60 21.94 9.15
CA GLY A 243 2.45 21.83 10.33
C GLY A 243 1.78 21.18 11.54
N ASN A 244 0.61 20.54 11.38
CA ASN A 244 0.04 19.72 12.46
C ASN A 244 0.76 18.39 12.55
N GLU A 245 0.97 17.89 13.77
CA GLU A 245 1.79 16.72 14.05
C GLU A 245 1.06 15.70 14.94
N GLY A 246 1.50 14.45 14.88
CA GLY A 246 0.93 13.36 15.67
C GLY A 246 -0.58 13.23 15.49
N LEU A 247 -1.31 13.16 16.59
CA LEU A 247 -2.78 13.07 16.58
C LEU A 247 -3.47 14.38 16.16
N ASP A 248 -2.81 15.54 16.27
CA ASP A 248 -3.40 16.83 15.92
C ASP A 248 -3.59 16.99 14.39
N ALA A 249 -2.88 16.17 13.60
CA ALA A 249 -3.05 16.12 12.16
C ALA A 249 -4.37 15.47 11.73
N TRP A 250 -5.02 14.67 12.59
CA TRP A 250 -6.23 13.93 12.25
C TRP A 250 -7.42 14.86 11.97
N GLY A 251 -8.13 14.58 10.87
CA GLY A 251 -9.32 15.34 10.46
C GLY A 251 -9.04 16.77 9.98
N LYS A 252 -7.78 17.16 9.79
CA LYS A 252 -7.40 18.48 9.28
C LYS A 252 -7.24 18.45 7.76
N ASN A 253 -7.73 19.48 7.10
CA ASN A 253 -7.47 19.69 5.67
C ASN A 253 -5.98 19.98 5.45
N ALA A 254 -5.35 19.21 4.57
CA ALA A 254 -3.95 19.40 4.19
C ALA A 254 -3.73 18.95 2.74
N ARG A 255 -2.72 19.51 2.08
CA ARG A 255 -2.33 19.12 0.71
C ARG A 255 -1.58 17.79 0.68
N TRP A 256 -0.91 17.44 1.77
CA TRP A 256 -0.21 16.17 1.96
C TRP A 256 -0.16 15.84 3.46
N VAL A 257 -0.01 14.55 3.72
CA VAL A 257 0.29 13.99 5.04
C VAL A 257 1.50 13.08 4.85
N LEU A 258 2.48 13.25 5.73
CA LEU A 258 3.69 12.45 5.81
C LEU A 258 3.56 11.52 7.02
N LEU A 259 3.96 10.27 6.86
CA LEU A 259 4.11 9.32 7.96
C LEU A 259 5.56 8.84 8.02
N ALA A 260 6.26 9.13 9.11
CA ALA A 260 7.61 8.64 9.37
C ALA A 260 7.59 7.60 10.49
N GLY A 261 8.53 6.66 10.46
CA GLY A 261 8.80 5.76 11.57
C GLY A 261 9.99 4.84 11.31
N THR A 262 10.39 4.09 12.33
CA THR A 262 11.53 3.19 12.33
C THR A 262 11.07 1.75 12.57
N LYS A 263 11.54 0.83 11.73
CA LYS A 263 11.33 -0.62 11.89
C LYS A 263 12.64 -1.35 11.71
N ASP A 264 13.02 -2.20 12.67
CA ASP A 264 14.25 -2.99 12.63
C ASP A 264 15.54 -2.18 12.34
N SER A 265 15.59 -0.92 12.81
CA SER A 265 16.66 0.07 12.57
C SER A 265 16.67 0.72 11.18
N SER A 266 15.66 0.44 10.36
CA SER A 266 15.40 1.13 9.10
C SER A 266 14.39 2.25 9.31
N ASP A 267 14.76 3.47 8.94
CA ASP A 267 13.84 4.61 8.89
C ASP A 267 13.08 4.62 7.57
N CYS A 268 11.77 4.79 7.64
CA CYS A 268 10.89 4.86 6.48
C CYS A 268 9.97 6.08 6.59
N THR A 269 9.76 6.74 5.45
CA THR A 269 8.83 7.84 5.30
C THR A 269 7.90 7.55 4.13
N LEU A 270 6.60 7.76 4.35
CA LEU A 270 5.52 7.65 3.37
C LEU A 270 4.92 9.02 3.10
#